data_AF-A0A3Q0IQB7-F1
#
_entry.id   AF-A0A3Q0IQB7-F1
#
_cell.length_a   1.000
_cell.length_b   1.000
_cell.length_c   1.000
_cell.angle_alpha   90.00
_cell.angle_beta   90.00
_cell.angle_gamma   90.00
#
_symmetry.space_group_name_H-M   'P 1'
#
loop_
_entity.id
_entity.type
_entity.pdbx_description
1 polymer ?
#
loop_
_entity_poly.entity_id
_entity_poly.type
_entity_poly.pdbx_seq_one_letter_code
_entity_poly.pdbx_strand_id
1 'polypeptide(L)' 'MEAWCRKNNAEGKIRFLADPNLEFTKKLGVEHEIPVLGGWRSKRYSMVVDDGKITQLNIEPDGTGLTCSLVDELKL' A
#
# COMPACT_ATOMS: atom_id res chain seq x y z
N MET A 1 2.33 -1.49 -13.33
CA MET A 1 1.12 -0.96 -12.66
C MET A 1 0.13 -0.29 -13.62
N GLU A 2 0.57 0.24 -14.76
CA GLU A 2 -0.28 0.92 -15.76
C GLU A 2 -1.53 0.12 -16.19
N ALA A 3 -1.37 -1.15 -16.56
CA ALA A 3 -2.51 -1.99 -16.98
C ALA A 3 -3.58 -2.15 -15.87
N TRP A 4 -3.16 -2.23 -14.60
CA TRP A 4 -4.10 -2.32 -13.48
C TRP A 4 -4.79 -0.99 -13.21
N CYS A 5 -4.08 0.14 -13.36
CA CYS A 5 -4.66 1.48 -13.28
C CYS A 5 -5.77 1.67 -14.34
N ARG A 6 -5.48 1.34 -15.61
CA ARG A 6 -6.45 1.35 -16.72
C ARG A 6 -7.68 0.50 -16.45
N LYS A 7 -7.46 -0.76 -16.03
CA LYS A 7 -8.55 -1.70 -15.73
C LYS A 7 -9.50 -1.19 -14.64
N ASN A 8 -9.01 -0.38 -13.70
CA ASN A 8 -9.82 0.17 -12.61
C ASN A 8 -10.30 1.61 -12.85
N ASN A 9 -10.13 2.17 -14.06
CA ASN A 9 -10.52 3.55 -14.39
C ASN A 9 -9.95 4.60 -13.41
N ALA A 10 -8.71 4.38 -12.95
CA ALA A 10 -8.06 5.21 -11.93
C ALA A 10 -7.11 6.28 -12.51
N GLU A 11 -6.94 6.30 -13.84
CA GLU A 11 -6.10 7.26 -14.55
C GLU A 11 -6.50 8.70 -14.22
N GLY A 12 -5.52 9.55 -13.92
CA GLY A 12 -5.72 10.95 -13.53
C GLY A 12 -6.31 11.16 -12.12
N LYS A 13 -6.74 10.11 -11.42
CA LYS A 13 -7.31 10.19 -10.06
C LYS A 13 -6.36 9.66 -8.99
N ILE A 14 -5.74 8.52 -9.26
CA ILE A 14 -4.83 7.84 -8.32
C ILE A 14 -3.54 7.54 -9.05
N ARG A 15 -2.40 7.95 -8.48
CA ARG A 15 -1.08 7.58 -9.00
C ARG A 15 -0.72 6.19 -8.52
N PHE A 16 -0.58 5.25 -9.45
CA PHE A 16 -0.13 3.90 -9.14
C PHE A 16 1.41 3.85 -9.20
N LEU A 17 2.04 3.36 -8.15
CA LEU A 17 3.49 3.23 -8.04
C LEU A 17 3.91 1.76 -8.02
N ALA A 18 5.03 1.44 -8.65
CA ALA A 18 5.62 0.12 -8.63
C ALA A 18 6.88 0.12 -7.75
N ASP A 19 6.96 -0.81 -6.81
CA ASP A 19 8.17 -1.10 -6.02
C ASP A 19 8.67 -2.51 -6.38
N PRO A 20 9.34 -2.70 -7.53
CA PRO A 20 9.68 -4.02 -8.05
C PRO A 20 10.72 -4.76 -7.18
N ASN A 21 11.53 -4.03 -6.42
CA ASN A 21 12.60 -4.59 -5.59
C ASN A 21 12.25 -4.64 -4.09
N LEU A 22 11.02 -4.24 -3.73
CA LEU A 22 10.57 -4.09 -2.35
C LEU A 22 11.44 -3.10 -1.53
N GLU A 23 12.10 -2.14 -2.18
CA GLU A 23 13.03 -1.25 -1.49
C GLU A 23 12.29 -0.32 -0.54
N PHE A 24 11.18 0.25 -1.00
CA PHE A 24 10.33 1.10 -0.17
C PHE A 24 9.62 0.27 0.89
N THR A 25 9.04 -0.86 0.50
CA THR A 25 8.34 -1.78 1.41
C THR A 25 9.23 -2.22 2.57
N LYS A 26 10.49 -2.63 2.30
CA LYS A 26 11.45 -3.05 3.34
C LYS A 26 11.89 -1.90 4.22
N LYS A 27 12.15 -0.72 3.65
CA LYS A 27 12.54 0.47 4.43
C LYS A 27 11.43 0.92 5.38
N LEU A 28 10.17 0.67 5.03
CA LEU A 28 9.00 0.97 5.87
C LEU A 28 8.69 -0.16 6.88
N GLY A 29 9.32 -1.33 6.78
CA GLY A 29 9.10 -2.47 7.68
C GLY A 29 7.73 -3.15 7.51
N VAL A 30 7.19 -3.10 6.30
CA VAL A 30 5.84 -3.59 5.96
C VAL A 30 5.89 -4.73 4.94
N GLU A 31 7.02 -5.42 4.83
CA GLU A 31 7.13 -6.66 4.07
C GLU A 31 6.31 -7.80 4.70
N HIS A 32 5.77 -8.64 3.83
CA HIS A 32 4.97 -9.80 4.20
C HIS A 32 5.14 -10.91 3.17
N GLU A 33 5.51 -12.10 3.62
CA GLU A 33 5.69 -13.24 2.74
C GLU A 33 4.34 -13.89 2.42
N ILE A 34 3.99 -13.94 1.14
CA ILE A 34 2.75 -14.54 0.63
C ILE A 34 3.12 -15.55 -0.48
N PRO A 35 3.46 -16.80 -0.12
CA PRO A 35 3.97 -17.79 -1.08
C PRO A 35 3.05 -18.03 -2.29
N VAL A 36 1.72 -18.02 -2.08
CA VAL A 36 0.73 -18.21 -3.17
C VAL A 36 0.78 -17.11 -4.23
N LEU A 37 1.33 -15.95 -3.90
CA LEU A 37 1.56 -14.84 -4.84
C LEU A 37 3.00 -14.78 -5.34
N GLY A 38 3.84 -15.79 -5.06
CA GLY A 38 5.22 -15.84 -5.50
C GLY A 38 6.22 -15.14 -4.58
N GLY A 39 5.91 -15.00 -3.29
CA GLY A 39 6.88 -14.60 -2.25
C GLY A 39 6.54 -13.29 -1.56
N TRP A 40 7.58 -12.48 -1.28
CA TRP A 40 7.47 -11.25 -0.51
C TRP A 40 6.65 -10.16 -1.22
N ARG A 41 5.74 -9.56 -0.47
CA ARG A 41 4.84 -8.48 -0.88
C ARG A 41 4.79 -7.41 0.20
N SER A 42 4.09 -6.32 -0.10
CA SER A 42 3.72 -5.33 0.90
C SER A 42 2.48 -5.79 1.67
N LYS A 43 2.48 -5.62 2.99
CA LYS A 43 1.24 -5.61 3.79
C LYS A 43 0.29 -4.57 3.20
N ARG A 44 -1.01 -4.77 3.41
CA ARG A 44 -2.00 -3.73 3.17
C ARG A 44 -1.92 -2.71 4.30
N TYR A 45 -1.77 -1.46 3.93
CA TYR A 45 -1.79 -0.32 4.84
C TYR A 45 -2.24 0.92 4.08
N SER A 46 -2.58 1.96 4.84
CA SER A 46 -2.72 3.32 4.36
C SER A 46 -1.90 4.25 5.25
N MET A 47 -1.48 5.39 4.71
CA MET A 47 -0.71 6.39 5.45
C MET A 47 -1.04 7.79 4.97
N VAL A 48 -1.01 8.75 5.89
CA VAL A 48 -1.03 10.19 5.60
C VAL A 48 0.39 10.69 5.77
N VAL A 49 0.90 11.38 4.74
CA VAL A 49 2.26 11.90 4.71
C VAL A 49 2.20 13.40 4.45
N ASP A 50 2.74 14.18 5.39
CA ASP A 50 2.86 15.63 5.30
C ASP A 50 4.34 16.02 5.36
N ASP A 51 4.82 16.73 4.35
CA ASP A 51 6.23 17.12 4.15
C ASP A 51 7.24 15.99 4.45
N GLY A 52 6.97 14.79 3.90
CA GLY A 52 7.82 13.61 4.08
C GLY A 52 7.74 12.95 5.46
N LYS A 53 6.88 13.43 6.36
CA LYS A 53 6.63 12.82 7.67
C LYS A 53 5.29 12.08 7.67
N ILE A 54 5.30 10.87 8.22
CA ILE A 54 4.08 10.08 8.39
C ILE A 54 3.32 10.62 9.60
N THR A 55 2.12 11.15 9.39
CA THR A 55 1.24 11.68 10.45
C THR A 55 0.18 10.67 10.88
N GLN A 56 -0.18 9.74 10.00
CA GLN A 56 -1.05 8.60 10.28
C GLN A 56 -0.53 7.36 9.53
N LEU A 57 -0.57 6.21 10.19
CA LEU A 57 -0.19 4.91 9.62
C LEU A 57 -1.16 3.84 10.11
N ASN A 58 -1.92 3.26 9.18
CA ASN A 58 -2.90 2.22 9.46
C ASN A 58 -2.48 0.93 8.77
N ILE A 59 -1.92 -0.03 9.51
CA ILE A 59 -1.47 -1.33 8.99
C ILE A 59 -2.49 -2.41 9.36
N GLU A 60 -2.91 -3.22 8.38
CA GLU A 60 -3.80 -4.35 8.65
C GLU A 60 -3.11 -5.38 9.57
N PRO A 61 -3.77 -5.86 10.65
CA PRO A 61 -3.16 -6.74 11.64
C PRO A 61 -2.60 -8.05 11.04
N ASP A 62 -3.30 -8.61 10.07
CA ASP A 62 -2.91 -9.83 9.35
C ASP A 62 -2.13 -9.53 8.05
N GLY A 63 -1.90 -8.26 7.74
CA GLY A 63 -1.23 -7.80 6.53
C GLY A 63 -2.04 -7.87 5.24
N THR A 64 -3.27 -8.39 5.24
CA THR A 64 -4.06 -8.60 4.00
C THR A 64 -5.54 -8.19 4.10
N GLY A 65 -6.06 -8.01 5.30
CA GLY A 65 -7.44 -7.67 5.66
C GLY A 65 -7.94 -6.37 5.06
N LEU A 66 -9.20 -6.02 5.33
CA LEU A 66 -9.88 -4.85 4.73
C LEU A 66 -10.61 -4.08 5.83
N THR A 67 -9.84 -3.53 6.78
CA THR A 67 -10.36 -2.81 7.95
C THR A 67 -9.74 -1.41 8.03
N CYS A 68 -8.72 -1.23 8.85
CA CYS A 68 -8.13 0.06 9.19
C CYS A 68 -7.47 0.78 7.99
N SER A 69 -7.13 0.07 6.91
CA SER A 69 -6.46 0.66 5.74
C SER A 69 -7.40 1.28 4.71
N LEU A 70 -8.71 1.16 4.88
CA LEU A 70 -9.71 1.69 3.94
C LEU A 70 -9.83 3.22 4.02
N VAL A 71 -10.42 3.82 2.98
CA VAL A 71 -10.50 5.29 2.83
C VAL A 71 -11.29 5.95 3.95
N ASP A 72 -12.32 5.29 4.47
CA ASP A 72 -13.18 5.83 5.54
C ASP A 72 -12.43 5.99 6.87
N GLU A 73 -11.27 5.34 7.02
CA GLU A 73 -10.42 5.36 8.21
C GLU A 73 -9.26 6.38 8.11
N LEU A 74 -9.10 7.02 6.94
CA LEU A 74 -8.10 8.06 6.72
C LEU A 74 -8.57 9.40 7.30
N LYS A 75 -7.68 10.08 8.02
CA LYS A 75 -7.90 11.42 8.58
C LYS A 75 -7.03 12.39 7.79
N LEU A 76 -7.61 12.98 6.75
CA LEU A 76 -6.97 13.99 5.90
C LEU A 76 -7.00 15.38 6.54
#